data_AF-A0A1Y3BJH7-F1
#
_entry.id   AF-A0A1Y3BJH7-F1
#
_cell.length_a   1.000
_cell.length_b   1.000
_cell.length_c   1.000
_cell.angle_alpha   90.00
_cell.angle_beta   90.00
_cell.angle_gamma   90.00
#
_symmetry.space_group_name_H-M   'P 1'
#
loop_
_entity.id
_entity.type
_entity.pdbx_description
1 polymer ?
#
loop_
_entity_poly.entity_id
_entity_poly.type
_entity_poly.pdbx_seq_one_letter_code
_entity_poly.pdbx_strand_id
1 'polypeptide(L)' 'MERLKNRYYCNVHLFNCDMIRIFINCRSYFEIDTIEYRCANILERYYISKMKKFNLNVEANMYILI' A
#
# COMPACT_ATOMS: atom_id res chain seq x y z
N MET A 1 -13.23 -0.35 2.51
CA MET A 1 -14.13 -1.50 2.78
C MET A 1 -15.15 -1.75 1.68
N GLU A 2 -15.73 -0.70 1.08
CA GLU A 2 -16.68 -0.85 -0.03
C GLU A 2 -16.14 -1.66 -1.22
N ARG A 3 -14.92 -1.35 -1.67
CA ARG A 3 -14.24 -2.10 -2.74
C ARG A 3 -14.11 -3.60 -2.45
N LEU A 4 -13.81 -3.97 -1.21
CA LEU A 4 -13.70 -5.38 -0.80
C LEU A 4 -15.06 -6.07 -0.84
N LYS A 5 -16.11 -5.42 -0.30
CA LYS A 5 -17.49 -5.94 -0.33
C LYS A 5 -17.98 -6.15 -1.75
N ASN A 6 -17.62 -5.24 -2.66
CA ASN A 6 -18.02 -5.26 -4.06
C ASN A 6 -17.12 -6.14 -4.95
N ARG A 7 -16.25 -6.97 -4.36
CA ARG A 7 -15.33 -7.88 -5.09
C ARG A 7 -14.47 -7.17 -6.13
N TYR A 8 -14.16 -5.90 -5.91
CA TYR A 8 -13.37 -5.08 -6.83
C TYR A 8 -11.95 -5.63 -7.04
N TYR A 9 -11.34 -6.17 -5.98
CA TYR A 9 -10.00 -6.76 -6.02
C TYR A 9 -10.05 -8.17 -6.61
N CYS A 10 -10.29 -8.27 -7.91
CA CYS A 10 -10.33 -9.53 -8.65
C CYS A 10 -8.92 -10.14 -8.86
N ASN A 11 -7.86 -9.36 -8.67
CA ASN A 11 -6.50 -9.86 -8.51
C ASN A 11 -5.77 -9.13 -7.37
N VAL A 12 -4.68 -9.74 -6.88
CA VAL A 12 -3.85 -9.17 -5.80
C VAL A 12 -3.14 -7.88 -6.22
N HIS A 13 -2.81 -7.72 -7.50
CA HIS A 13 -2.13 -6.54 -8.02
C HIS A 13 -2.98 -5.27 -7.83
N LEU A 14 -4.29 -5.31 -8.10
CA LEU A 14 -5.21 -4.19 -7.85
C LEU A 14 -5.22 -3.77 -6.36
N PHE A 15 -5.18 -4.77 -5.48
CA PHE A 15 -5.13 -4.52 -4.04
C PHE A 15 -3.80 -3.89 -3.64
N ASN A 16 -2.69 -4.41 -4.17
CA ASN A 16 -1.36 -3.88 -3.93
C ASN A 16 -1.26 -2.41 -4.41
N CYS A 17 -1.73 -2.10 -5.62
CA CYS A 17 -1.69 -0.74 -6.19
C CYS A 17 -2.40 0.28 -5.30
N ASP A 18 -3.61 -0.06 -4.83
CA ASP A 18 -4.35 0.81 -3.93
C ASP A 18 -3.64 1.02 -2.60
N MET A 19 -3.07 -0.05 -2.02
CA MET A 19 -2.38 0.03 -0.74
C MET A 19 -1.12 0.90 -0.82
N ILE A 20 -0.30 0.74 -1.86
CA ILE A 20 0.89 1.59 -2.05
C ILE A 20 0.48 3.04 -2.32
N ARG A 21 -0.56 3.29 -3.12
CA ARG A 21 -1.07 4.64 -3.34
C ARG A 21 -1.48 5.33 -2.04
N ILE A 22 -2.09 4.61 -1.09
CA ILE A 22 -2.44 5.17 0.23
C ILE A 22 -1.18 5.65 0.96
N PHE A 23 -0.10 4.86 0.95
CA PHE A 23 1.15 5.23 1.63
C PHE A 23 1.86 6.39 0.93
N ILE A 24 1.91 6.39 -0.41
CA ILE A 24 2.47 7.49 -1.20
C ILE A 24 1.70 8.78 -0.92
N ASN A 25 0.37 8.76 -1.07
CA ASN A 25 -0.46 9.95 -0.85
C ASN A 25 -0.28 10.52 0.57
N CYS A 26 -0.17 9.65 1.57
CA CYS A 26 0.10 10.08 2.95
C CYS A 26 1.44 10.82 3.04
N ARG A 27 2.51 10.24 2.49
CA ARG A 27 3.84 10.88 2.50
C ARG A 27 3.95 12.13 1.64
N SER A 28 3.15 12.24 0.58
CA SER A 28 3.11 13.43 -0.27
C SER A 28 2.35 14.59 0.38
N TYR A 29 1.41 14.29 1.27
CA TYR A 29 0.59 15.30 1.93
C TYR A 29 1.22 15.80 3.24
N PHE A 30 1.80 14.90 4.04
CA PHE A 30 2.36 15.24 5.35
C PHE A 30 3.88 15.44 5.29
N GLU A 31 4.40 16.33 6.14
CA GLU A 31 5.85 16.53 6.30
C GLU A 31 6.52 15.31 6.95
N ILE A 32 7.81 15.11 6.64
CA ILE A 32 8.58 13.93 7.06
C ILE A 32 8.65 13.72 8.58
N ASP A 33 8.59 14.80 9.36
CA ASP A 33 8.73 14.77 10.81
C ASP A 33 7.40 14.55 11.56
N THR A 34 6.31 14.40 10.82
CA THR A 34 4.98 14.14 11.37
C THR A 34 4.81 12.67 11.78
N ILE A 35 3.85 12.41 12.66
CA ILE A 35 3.53 11.03 13.07
C ILE A 35 2.90 10.27 11.90
N GLU A 36 2.13 10.96 11.05
CA GLU A 36 1.46 10.43 9.87
C GLU A 36 2.46 9.89 8.85
N TYR A 37 3.50 10.67 8.54
CA TYR A 37 4.55 10.24 7.63
C TYR A 37 5.31 9.02 8.17
N ARG A 38 5.66 9.04 9.48
CA ARG A 38 6.31 7.89 10.13
C ARG A 38 5.40 6.65 10.13
N CYS A 39 4.10 6.81 10.40
CA CYS A 39 3.12 5.74 10.37
C CYS A 39 2.98 5.14 8.96
N ALA A 40 2.97 5.96 7.90
CA ALA A 40 2.93 5.46 6.52
C ALA A 40 4.12 4.51 6.22
N ASN A 41 5.32 4.86 6.66
CA ASN A 41 6.51 4.02 6.49
C ASN A 41 6.45 2.70 7.28
N ILE A 42 5.94 2.75 8.52
CA ILE A 42 5.79 1.56 9.35
C ILE A 42 4.74 0.62 8.75
N LEU A 43 3.59 1.17 8.35
CA LEU A 43 2.48 0.41 7.78
C LEU A 43 2.84 -0.20 6.43
N GLU A 44 3.57 0.51 5.57
CA GLU A 44 4.06 -0.01 4.29
C GLU A 44 5.00 -1.20 4.48
N ARG A 45 5.97 -1.10 5.40
CA ARG A 45 6.87 -2.21 5.73
C ARG A 45 6.12 -3.41 6.30
N TYR A 46 5.18 -3.17 7.20
CA TYR A 46 4.34 -4.22 7.76
C TYR A 46 3.50 -4.91 6.66
N TYR A 47 2.90 -4.12 5.78
CA TYR A 47 2.12 -4.61 4.65
C TYR A 47 2.96 -5.50 3.73
N ILE A 48 4.12 -5.02 3.27
CA ILE A 48 5.04 -5.80 2.42
C ILE A 48 5.44 -7.12 3.08
N SER A 49 5.76 -7.08 4.39
CA SER A 49 6.08 -8.30 5.15
C SER A 49 4.92 -9.30 5.17
N LYS A 50 3.67 -8.83 5.36
CA LYS A 50 2.48 -9.66 5.31
C LYS A 50 2.25 -10.24 3.92
N MET A 51 2.35 -9.44 2.87
CA MET A 51 2.15 -9.90 1.49
C MET A 51 3.19 -10.97 1.12
N LYS A 52 4.45 -10.76 1.49
CA LYS A 52 5.51 -11.75 1.30
C LYS A 52 5.22 -13.06 2.03
N LYS A 53 4.73 -13.01 3.27
CA LYS A 53 4.36 -14.21 4.06
C LYS A 53 3.33 -15.10 3.34
N PHE A 54 2.47 -14.52 2.52
CA PHE A 54 1.43 -15.25 1.79
C PHE A 54 1.75 -15.46 0.30
N ASN A 55 2.99 -15.20 -0.14
CA ASN A 55 3.39 -15.24 -1.56
C ASN A 55 2.58 -14.29 -2.47
N LEU A 56 2.14 -13.16 -1.93
CA LEU A 56 1.32 -12.14 -2.60
C LEU A 56 2.15 -10.88 -2.94
N ASN A 57 3.40 -11.07 -3.36
CA ASN A 57 4.44 -10.04 -3.43
C ASN A 57 4.00 -8.71 -4.05
N VAL A 58 4.48 -7.61 -3.46
CA VAL A 58 4.37 -6.27 -4.00
C VAL A 58 5.57 -6.02 -4.90
N GLU A 59 5.34 -5.85 -6.19
CA GLU A 59 6.43 -5.67 -7.17
C GLU A 59 6.98 -4.25 -7.16
N ALA A 60 8.29 -4.10 -7.34
CA ALA A 60 8.96 -2.79 -7.40
C ALA A 60 8.46 -1.93 -8.58
N ASN A 61 8.05 -2.55 -9.69
CA ASN A 61 7.48 -1.86 -10.84
C ASN A 61 6.15 -1.16 -10.52
N MET A 62 5.50 -1.56 -9.42
CA MET A 62 4.23 -0.97 -9.01
C MET A 62 4.40 0.47 -8.51
N TYR A 63 5.58 0.87 -8.02
CA TYR A 63 5.85 2.28 -7.66
C TYR A 63 5.92 3.23 -8.87
N ILE A 64 6.06 2.68 -10.09
CA ILE A 64 6.22 3.46 -11.33
C ILE A 64 4.86 3.71 -12.01
N LEU A 65 3.80 3.01 -11.60
CA LEU A 65 2.47 3.01 -12.25
C LEU A 65 1.39 3.81 -11.47
N ILE A 66 1.78 4.60 -10.47
CA ILE A 66 0.90 5.35 -9.55
C ILE A 66 1.25 6.83 -9.63
#